data_AF-A0A7C5LKR6-F1
#
_entry.id   AF-A0A7C5LKR6-F1
#
_cell.length_a   1.000
_cell.length_b   1.000
_cell.length_c   1.000
_cell.angle_alpha   90.00
_cell.angle_beta   90.00
_cell.angle_gamma   90.00
#
_symmetry.space_group_name_H-M   'P 1'
#
loop_
_entity.id
_entity.type
_entity.pdbx_description
1 polymer ?
#
loop_
_entity_poly.entity_id
_entity_poly.type
_entity_poly.pdbx_seq_one_letter_code
_entity_poly.pdbx_strand_id
1 'polypeptide(L)'
;MGLVQVELAVAGGSGREFEVVCIRPGRANGLEYPAAVLAASLPLWDGVTSFADHASALDRTRAGGRSVRDICGVIADPAWDEARGIVARLRLAGQAGDELSPLLTGLVRDREAGLPVPDVGLSADLLVAHREGTVVEIERVLSVDVVVGPAAGGSVERVLHAHPCSGGVCPPEANAEAQGAPQSIGLAPAATTEGAPERAPKGATAMSDANETLAAAQPLDELRRELEEVRAARREVTSAYLRTALAASGLPLPMQQAVQVRLAQRSDYTVADVLHEVEAERTVWAALQEDRTVQNLGAQVSGVQSELDRLQLACDRLLGVQGAAAHDVPRLSGLRELYLLLSGDYEMRGVYVAERVSLANVNSTTLSSVVKNSLNKVLVQSFEARPQWWQPIVVEEDFPTLKDVTWITLGGLGDLSTVDEGATYSELASLTDAEEVSQWTKKGGYIGITLEAIDRDDVAAVRQIPRKLGLAAWRTLSAAIASIFTDNEGAGPYWPSGQSTYHLFDAERGNVGAMALSASGWDATVQAMFRQTEAGSGKRMGVRPRWLLVPIELEKTALTILKSAGEPGTGNNDANVRAGTFGV
;
A
#
# COMPACT_ATOMS: atom_id res chain seq x y z
N MET A 1 -36.81 62.30 -18.01
CA MET A 1 -36.23 61.33 -18.98
C MET A 1 -35.14 60.56 -18.25
N GLY A 2 -35.36 59.28 -17.99
CA GLY A 2 -34.31 58.35 -17.55
C GLY A 2 -34.25 57.23 -18.57
N LEU A 3 -33.17 57.18 -19.36
CA LEU A 3 -32.93 56.10 -20.30
C LEU A 3 -32.44 54.89 -19.50
N VAL A 4 -33.24 53.82 -19.49
CA VAL A 4 -32.83 52.53 -18.92
C VAL A 4 -31.74 51.97 -19.83
N GLN A 5 -30.52 51.83 -19.31
CA GLN A 5 -29.48 51.06 -19.98
C GLN A 5 -29.90 49.58 -19.97
N VAL A 6 -30.06 49.01 -21.16
CA VAL A 6 -30.20 47.57 -21.33
C VAL A 6 -28.80 46.99 -21.28
N GLU A 7 -28.46 46.36 -20.16
CA GLU A 7 -27.21 45.64 -19.97
C GLU A 7 -27.28 44.36 -20.83
N LEU A 8 -26.50 44.29 -21.92
CA LEU A 8 -26.45 43.10 -22.75
C LEU A 8 -25.72 41.99 -22.00
N ALA A 9 -26.43 40.91 -21.70
CA ALA A 9 -25.84 39.68 -21.17
C ALA A 9 -24.75 39.15 -22.14
N VAL A 10 -23.55 38.92 -21.61
CA VAL A 10 -22.41 38.39 -22.37
C VAL A 10 -22.67 36.94 -22.73
N ALA A 11 -22.93 36.66 -24.01
CA ALA A 11 -23.10 35.31 -24.51
C ALA A 11 -21.74 34.58 -24.60
N GLY A 12 -21.67 33.37 -24.03
CA GLY A 12 -20.46 32.55 -24.04
C GLY A 12 -19.97 32.23 -25.47
N GLY A 13 -18.68 32.40 -25.70
CA GLY A 13 -18.02 32.01 -26.96
C GLY A 13 -17.82 30.49 -27.07
N SER A 14 -17.30 30.03 -28.21
CA SER A 14 -17.06 28.61 -28.50
C SER A 14 -15.91 27.97 -27.70
N GLY A 15 -15.14 28.75 -26.92
CA GLY A 15 -14.02 28.27 -26.11
C GLY A 15 -12.83 27.69 -26.88
N ARG A 16 -12.82 27.81 -28.22
CA ARG A 16 -11.87 27.11 -29.11
C ARG A 16 -10.90 28.02 -29.89
N GLU A 17 -10.99 29.34 -29.76
CA GLU A 17 -10.04 30.27 -30.37
C GLU A 17 -9.55 31.27 -29.31
N PHE A 18 -8.24 31.53 -29.31
CA PHE A 18 -7.57 32.38 -28.32
C PHE A 18 -6.61 33.36 -29.01
N GLU A 19 -6.57 34.59 -28.53
CA GLU A 19 -5.47 35.52 -28.81
C GLU A 19 -4.28 35.12 -27.93
N VAL A 20 -3.12 34.90 -28.55
CA VAL A 20 -1.93 34.40 -27.89
C VAL A 20 -0.69 35.19 -28.30
N VAL A 21 0.31 35.23 -27.43
CA VAL A 21 1.67 35.66 -27.76
C VAL A 21 2.52 34.40 -27.90
N CYS A 22 3.12 34.19 -29.07
CA CYS A 22 3.95 33.03 -29.33
C CYS A 22 5.38 33.20 -28.79
N ILE A 23 5.94 34.40 -28.88
CA ILE A 23 7.29 34.75 -28.39
C ILE A 23 7.45 36.26 -28.20
N ARG A 24 8.10 36.67 -27.09
CA ARG A 24 8.50 38.06 -26.81
C ARG A 24 9.99 38.28 -27.14
N PRO A 25 10.42 39.50 -27.54
CA PRO A 25 11.83 39.82 -27.72
C PRO A 25 12.62 39.75 -26.40
N GLY A 26 13.91 39.45 -26.48
CA GLY A 26 14.81 39.38 -25.32
C GLY A 26 15.48 38.02 -25.16
N ARG A 27 15.91 37.71 -23.93
CA ARG A 27 16.73 36.52 -23.65
C ARG A 27 15.92 35.30 -23.23
N ALA A 28 16.09 34.18 -23.94
CA ALA A 28 15.45 32.90 -23.67
C ALA A 28 16.39 31.73 -23.97
N ASN A 29 16.39 30.67 -23.15
CA ASN A 29 17.22 29.47 -23.32
C ASN A 29 18.72 29.76 -23.60
N GLY A 30 19.25 30.83 -23.00
CA GLY A 30 20.65 31.27 -23.15
C GLY A 30 20.93 32.16 -24.37
N LEU A 31 20.01 32.22 -25.33
CA LEU A 31 20.09 33.02 -26.55
C LEU A 31 19.34 34.36 -26.42
N GLU A 32 19.81 35.39 -27.13
CA GLU A 32 19.14 36.68 -27.28
C GLU A 32 18.34 36.69 -28.60
N TYR A 33 17.06 37.09 -28.55
CA TYR A 33 16.14 37.16 -29.69
C TYR A 33 15.82 38.64 -30.02
N PRO A 34 16.49 39.25 -31.02
CA PRO A 34 16.25 40.63 -31.39
C PRO A 34 14.86 40.82 -32.02
N ALA A 35 14.19 41.91 -31.65
CA ALA A 35 12.88 42.28 -32.17
C ALA A 35 12.82 42.29 -33.72
N ALA A 36 13.86 42.80 -34.39
CA ALA A 36 13.93 42.83 -35.85
C ALA A 36 13.97 41.43 -36.49
N VAL A 37 14.57 40.44 -35.83
CA VAL A 37 14.64 39.05 -36.34
C VAL A 37 13.30 38.34 -36.13
N LEU A 38 12.65 38.55 -34.98
CA LEU A 38 11.29 38.06 -34.73
C LEU A 38 10.31 38.64 -35.76
N ALA A 39 10.32 39.97 -35.98
CA ALA A 39 9.48 40.63 -36.98
C ALA A 39 9.71 40.11 -38.41
N ALA A 40 10.97 39.86 -38.79
CA ALA A 40 11.31 39.28 -40.10
C ALA A 40 10.82 37.83 -40.25
N SER A 41 10.74 37.06 -39.15
CA SER A 41 10.31 35.66 -39.17
C SER A 41 8.79 35.46 -39.34
N LEU A 42 7.99 36.52 -39.28
CA LEU A 42 6.52 36.46 -39.21
C LEU A 42 5.84 35.49 -40.22
N PRO A 43 6.27 35.38 -41.50
CA PRO A 43 5.68 34.44 -42.45
C PRO A 43 5.85 32.95 -42.10
N LEU A 44 6.73 32.60 -41.16
CA LEU A 44 7.00 31.22 -40.74
C LEU A 44 6.04 30.69 -39.66
N TRP A 45 5.17 31.55 -39.12
CA TRP A 45 4.31 31.23 -37.96
C TRP A 45 2.88 30.83 -38.34
N ASP A 46 2.42 31.17 -39.54
CA ASP A 46 1.06 30.87 -39.99
C ASP A 46 0.91 29.39 -40.35
N GLY A 47 -0.13 28.74 -39.83
CA GLY A 47 -0.37 27.31 -40.03
C GLY A 47 0.53 26.37 -39.20
N VAL A 48 1.34 26.89 -38.27
CA VAL A 48 2.19 26.05 -37.41
C VAL A 48 1.34 25.23 -36.43
N THR A 49 1.64 23.93 -36.34
CA THR A 49 0.96 23.00 -35.43
C THR A 49 1.31 23.28 -33.97
N SER A 50 0.30 23.27 -33.11
CA SER A 50 0.43 23.34 -31.65
C SER A 50 0.13 21.99 -31.03
N PHE A 51 0.97 21.56 -30.09
CA PHE A 51 0.77 20.37 -29.28
C PHE A 51 0.61 20.72 -27.80
N ALA A 52 0.03 19.79 -27.03
CA ALA A 52 0.20 19.74 -25.58
C ALA A 52 1.63 19.30 -25.25
N ASP A 53 2.29 20.06 -24.38
CA ASP A 53 3.69 19.90 -23.97
C ASP A 53 4.73 19.99 -25.11
N HIS A 54 6.01 20.05 -24.74
CA HIS A 54 7.14 20.01 -25.69
C HIS A 54 7.49 18.57 -26.09
N ALA A 55 8.17 18.40 -27.22
CA ALA A 55 8.66 17.09 -27.66
C ALA A 55 9.65 16.49 -26.65
N SER A 56 9.30 15.34 -26.07
CA SER A 56 10.16 14.62 -25.12
C SER A 56 11.35 13.95 -25.83
N ALA A 57 12.33 13.48 -25.05
CA ALA A 57 13.42 12.66 -25.60
C ALA A 57 12.91 11.36 -26.27
N LEU A 58 11.77 10.83 -25.83
CA LEU A 58 11.13 9.64 -26.40
C LEU A 58 10.40 9.93 -27.72
N ASP A 59 9.82 11.13 -27.88
CA ASP A 59 9.22 11.54 -29.16
C ASP A 59 10.26 11.67 -30.27
N ARG A 60 11.53 11.97 -29.91
CA ARG A 60 12.65 12.06 -30.85
C ARG A 60 13.14 10.69 -31.33
N THR A 61 12.85 9.59 -30.63
CA THR A 61 13.20 8.22 -31.05
C THR A 61 12.07 7.51 -31.80
N ARG A 62 10.86 8.09 -31.78
CA ARG A 62 9.68 7.54 -32.46
C ARG A 62 9.71 7.80 -33.97
N ALA A 63 9.39 6.77 -34.75
CA ALA A 63 9.16 6.91 -36.19
C ALA A 63 7.94 7.83 -36.44
N GLY A 64 8.18 8.96 -37.12
CA GLY A 64 7.19 10.03 -37.32
C GLY A 64 7.23 11.16 -36.29
N GLY A 65 8.11 11.10 -35.28
CA GLY A 65 8.21 12.13 -34.24
C GLY A 65 7.04 12.11 -33.27
N ARG A 66 6.48 13.30 -33.00
CA ARG A 66 5.41 13.53 -32.01
C ARG A 66 4.09 12.79 -32.33
N SER A 67 3.25 12.60 -31.32
CA SER A 67 1.94 11.97 -31.52
C SER A 67 0.92 12.90 -32.14
N VAL A 68 0.16 12.39 -33.11
CA VAL A 68 -1.04 13.05 -33.65
C VAL A 68 -2.12 13.26 -32.58
N ARG A 69 -2.08 12.47 -31.48
CA ARG A 69 -2.99 12.61 -30.33
C ARG A 69 -2.74 13.88 -29.52
N ASP A 70 -1.50 14.36 -29.51
CA ASP A 70 -1.09 15.46 -28.64
C ASP A 70 -1.25 16.81 -29.36
N ILE A 71 -1.63 16.80 -30.65
CA ILE A 71 -1.99 18.01 -31.40
C ILE A 71 -3.21 18.65 -30.73
N CYS A 72 -3.03 19.85 -30.22
CA CYS A 72 -4.07 20.62 -29.53
C CYS A 72 -4.61 21.77 -30.37
N GLY A 73 -3.93 22.17 -31.45
CA GLY A 73 -4.38 23.27 -32.29
C GLY A 73 -3.43 23.65 -33.42
N VAL A 74 -3.69 24.82 -33.99
CA VAL A 74 -2.88 25.45 -35.04
C VAL A 74 -2.82 26.96 -34.80
N ILE A 75 -1.66 27.54 -35.09
CA ILE A 75 -1.45 29.00 -35.11
C ILE A 75 -1.98 29.57 -36.43
N ALA A 76 -2.74 30.67 -36.36
CA ALA A 76 -3.30 31.39 -37.49
C ALA A 76 -3.18 32.91 -37.30
N ASP A 77 -3.21 33.66 -38.39
CA ASP A 77 -3.21 35.14 -38.40
C ASP A 77 -2.06 35.78 -37.57
N PRO A 78 -0.77 35.37 -37.73
CA PRO A 78 0.32 35.96 -36.96
C PRO A 78 0.56 37.43 -37.35
N ALA A 79 0.71 38.29 -36.34
CA ALA A 79 0.98 39.71 -36.45
C ALA A 79 2.15 40.13 -35.55
N TRP A 80 2.88 41.16 -35.97
CA TRP A 80 3.92 41.79 -35.17
C TRP A 80 3.34 42.91 -34.30
N ASP A 81 3.66 42.88 -33.00
CA ASP A 81 3.31 43.89 -32.00
C ASP A 81 4.59 44.40 -31.33
N GLU A 82 4.83 45.72 -31.36
CA GLU A 82 6.08 46.31 -30.85
C GLU A 82 6.30 46.11 -29.34
N ALA A 83 5.23 45.91 -28.57
CA ALA A 83 5.29 45.71 -27.12
C ALA A 83 5.20 44.22 -26.71
N ARG A 84 4.51 43.39 -27.50
CA ARG A 84 4.22 41.99 -27.18
C ARG A 84 5.00 40.97 -28.02
N GLY A 85 5.66 41.38 -29.10
CA GLY A 85 6.37 40.46 -30.01
C GLY A 85 5.43 39.83 -31.03
N ILE A 86 5.48 38.51 -31.18
CA ILE A 86 4.65 37.80 -32.17
C ILE A 86 3.32 37.41 -31.51
N VAL A 87 2.25 38.06 -31.93
CA VAL A 87 0.87 37.81 -31.51
C VAL A 87 0.18 36.99 -32.60
N ALA A 88 -0.65 36.02 -32.24
CA ALA A 88 -1.38 35.21 -33.21
C ALA A 88 -2.71 34.70 -32.62
N ARG A 89 -3.46 33.95 -33.44
CA ARG A 89 -4.63 33.17 -33.02
C ARG A 89 -4.24 31.71 -32.81
N LEU A 90 -4.40 31.18 -31.60
CA LEU A 90 -4.41 29.73 -31.38
C LEU A 90 -5.83 29.21 -31.61
N ARG A 91 -6.01 28.40 -32.65
CA ARG A 91 -7.27 27.68 -32.91
C ARG A 91 -7.14 26.24 -32.43
N LEU A 92 -7.87 25.89 -31.37
CA LEU A 92 -7.84 24.55 -30.81
C LEU A 92 -8.53 23.54 -31.73
N ALA A 93 -7.95 22.35 -31.81
CA ALA A 93 -8.40 21.25 -32.65
C ALA A 93 -7.98 19.90 -32.05
N GLY A 94 -8.72 18.84 -32.39
CA GLY A 94 -8.45 17.49 -31.89
C GLY A 94 -8.82 17.31 -30.41
N GLN A 95 -8.61 16.10 -29.91
CA GLN A 95 -8.98 15.73 -28.54
C GLN A 95 -8.20 16.54 -27.49
N ALA A 96 -6.88 16.68 -27.64
CA ALA A 96 -6.06 17.46 -26.72
C ALA A 96 -6.47 18.95 -26.68
N GLY A 97 -6.94 19.50 -27.81
CA GLY A 97 -7.49 20.86 -27.86
C GLY A 97 -8.81 20.98 -27.08
N ASP A 98 -9.70 20.01 -27.21
CA ASP A 98 -10.95 19.98 -26.45
C ASP A 98 -10.72 19.79 -24.94
N GLU A 99 -9.71 19.01 -24.55
CA GLU A 99 -9.32 18.83 -23.14
C GLU A 99 -8.62 20.07 -22.54
N LEU A 100 -7.87 20.84 -23.35
CA LEU A 100 -7.21 22.08 -22.92
C LEU A 100 -8.15 23.30 -22.90
N SER A 101 -9.24 23.30 -23.68
CA SER A 101 -10.17 24.44 -23.80
C SER A 101 -10.67 24.98 -22.44
N PRO A 102 -11.13 24.15 -21.47
CA PRO A 102 -11.55 24.63 -20.16
C PRO A 102 -10.42 25.26 -19.33
N LEU A 103 -9.20 24.71 -19.41
CA LEU A 103 -8.03 25.21 -18.70
C LEU A 103 -7.62 26.59 -19.22
N LEU A 104 -7.50 26.74 -20.54
CA LEU A 104 -7.11 28.01 -21.15
C LEU A 104 -8.19 29.09 -20.97
N THR A 105 -9.47 28.71 -21.04
CA THR A 105 -10.60 29.61 -20.75
C THR A 105 -10.58 30.07 -19.29
N GLY A 106 -10.37 29.15 -18.34
CA GLY A 106 -10.24 29.47 -16.92
C GLY A 106 -9.04 30.38 -16.63
N LEU A 107 -7.88 30.10 -17.23
CA LEU A 107 -6.66 30.89 -17.07
C LEU A 107 -6.82 32.34 -17.53
N VAL A 108 -7.49 32.59 -18.65
CA VAL A 108 -7.81 33.96 -19.10
C VAL A 108 -8.74 34.65 -18.09
N ARG A 109 -9.88 34.02 -17.77
CA ARG A 109 -10.89 34.56 -16.85
C ARG A 109 -10.31 34.89 -15.47
N ASP A 110 -9.54 33.98 -14.90
CA ASP A 110 -9.01 34.11 -13.54
C ASP A 110 -7.89 35.16 -13.50
N ARG A 111 -7.11 35.30 -14.59
CA ARG A 111 -6.14 36.39 -14.77
C ARG A 111 -6.81 37.76 -14.91
N GLU A 112 -7.90 37.86 -15.68
CA GLU A 112 -8.72 39.08 -15.77
C GLU A 112 -9.34 39.47 -14.42
N ALA A 113 -9.69 38.47 -13.59
CA ALA A 113 -10.18 38.66 -12.23
C ALA A 113 -9.08 38.96 -11.18
N GLY A 114 -7.79 38.98 -11.57
CA GLY A 114 -6.67 39.21 -10.66
C GLY A 114 -6.40 38.06 -9.68
N LEU A 115 -6.90 36.86 -9.96
CA LEU A 115 -6.69 35.65 -9.16
C LEU A 115 -5.35 34.98 -9.51
N PRO A 116 -4.76 34.19 -8.59
CA PRO A 116 -3.58 33.39 -8.90
C PRO A 116 -3.93 32.32 -9.97
N VAL A 117 -3.16 32.30 -11.05
CA VAL A 117 -3.32 31.34 -12.17
C VAL A 117 -2.08 30.44 -12.29
N PRO A 118 -2.22 29.20 -12.79
CA PRO A 118 -1.06 28.36 -13.09
C PRO A 118 -0.19 28.98 -14.19
N ASP A 119 1.12 28.73 -14.14
CA ASP A 119 2.11 29.24 -15.10
C ASP A 119 2.08 28.46 -16.43
N VAL A 120 0.96 28.54 -17.12
CA VAL A 120 0.74 27.93 -18.45
C VAL A 120 0.77 29.02 -19.52
N GLY A 121 1.49 28.74 -20.60
CA GLY A 121 1.65 29.65 -21.74
C GLY A 121 2.07 28.92 -23.00
N LEU A 122 2.70 29.65 -23.92
CA LEU A 122 3.19 29.09 -25.19
C LEU A 122 4.71 29.08 -25.25
N SER A 123 5.27 28.05 -25.89
CA SER A 123 6.69 27.98 -26.20
C SER A 123 6.90 27.44 -27.61
N ALA A 124 7.59 28.22 -28.44
CA ALA A 124 7.95 27.83 -29.79
C ALA A 124 9.20 26.95 -29.81
N ASP A 125 9.15 25.83 -30.54
CA ASP A 125 10.35 25.07 -30.93
C ASP A 125 10.85 25.63 -32.28
N LEU A 126 12.10 26.09 -32.31
CA LEU A 126 12.66 26.91 -33.38
C LEU A 126 14.00 26.35 -33.87
N LEU A 127 14.16 26.27 -35.18
CA LEU A 127 15.47 26.12 -35.81
C LEU A 127 16.02 27.53 -36.10
N VAL A 128 17.15 27.87 -35.48
CA VAL A 128 17.71 29.23 -35.50
C VAL A 128 19.20 29.23 -35.83
N ALA A 129 19.63 30.20 -36.63
CA ALA A 129 21.03 30.55 -36.78
C ALA A 129 21.39 31.63 -35.76
N HIS A 130 22.49 31.47 -35.03
CA HIS A 130 22.95 32.42 -34.03
C HIS A 130 24.46 32.69 -34.12
N ARG A 131 24.88 33.90 -33.70
CA ARG A 131 26.29 34.31 -33.59
C ARG A 131 26.50 34.91 -32.21
N GLU A 132 27.53 34.43 -31.50
CA GLU A 132 27.91 34.94 -30.16
C GLU A 132 26.73 34.98 -29.15
N GLY A 133 25.82 34.00 -29.23
CA GLY A 133 24.63 33.90 -28.39
C GLY A 133 23.45 34.79 -28.80
N THR A 134 23.57 35.57 -29.88
CA THR A 134 22.46 36.37 -30.46
C THR A 134 21.90 35.67 -31.70
N VAL A 135 20.59 35.48 -31.77
CA VAL A 135 19.91 34.92 -32.95
C VAL A 135 19.98 35.94 -34.09
N VAL A 136 20.43 35.49 -35.26
CA VAL A 136 20.52 36.31 -36.48
C VAL A 136 19.43 35.99 -37.49
N GLU A 137 18.90 34.76 -37.47
CA GLU A 137 17.85 34.29 -38.38
C GLU A 137 17.06 33.14 -37.72
N ILE A 138 15.74 33.13 -37.93
CA ILE A 138 14.89 31.97 -37.63
C ILE A 138 14.68 31.25 -38.96
N GLU A 139 15.28 30.07 -39.10
CA GLU A 139 15.22 29.29 -40.33
C GLU A 139 13.87 28.58 -40.46
N ARG A 140 13.30 28.13 -39.33
CA ARG A 140 12.02 27.42 -39.29
C ARG A 140 11.38 27.43 -37.91
N VAL A 141 10.06 27.59 -37.85
CA VAL A 141 9.24 27.25 -36.68
C VAL A 141 8.79 25.78 -36.82
N LEU A 142 9.03 24.96 -35.79
CA LEU A 142 8.71 23.53 -35.79
C LEU A 142 7.32 23.26 -35.17
N SER A 143 7.07 23.87 -34.01
CA SER A 143 5.79 23.85 -33.30
C SER A 143 5.66 25.08 -32.39
N VAL A 144 4.44 25.39 -31.95
CA VAL A 144 4.18 26.36 -30.88
C VAL A 144 3.29 25.71 -29.84
N ASP A 145 3.90 25.25 -28.75
CA ASP A 145 3.29 24.27 -27.85
C ASP A 145 2.74 24.92 -26.58
N VAL A 146 1.65 24.34 -26.05
CA VAL A 146 1.06 24.73 -24.78
C VAL A 146 1.83 24.04 -23.66
N VAL A 147 2.53 24.81 -22.84
CA VAL A 147 3.50 24.30 -21.84
C VAL A 147 3.36 25.01 -20.49
N VAL A 148 3.86 24.36 -19.44
CA VAL A 148 4.15 25.00 -18.15
C VAL A 148 5.52 25.68 -18.21
N GLY A 149 5.64 26.92 -17.75
CA GLY A 149 6.91 27.66 -17.69
C GLY A 149 7.47 28.09 -19.06
N PRO A 150 6.76 28.95 -19.82
CA PRO A 150 7.12 29.33 -21.19
C PRO A 150 8.45 30.09 -21.29
N ALA A 151 9.47 29.46 -21.88
CA ALA A 151 10.87 29.93 -21.86
C ALA A 151 11.15 31.31 -22.48
N ALA A 152 10.34 31.74 -23.45
CA ALA A 152 10.45 33.05 -24.13
C ALA A 152 9.21 33.92 -23.88
N GLY A 153 8.53 33.68 -22.75
CA GLY A 153 7.39 34.45 -22.28
C GLY A 153 6.19 34.42 -23.23
N GLY A 154 5.90 33.30 -23.90
CA GLY A 154 4.65 33.15 -24.66
C GLY A 154 3.45 32.94 -23.72
N SER A 155 2.27 33.45 -24.08
CA SER A 155 1.12 33.54 -23.18
C SER A 155 -0.21 33.43 -23.93
N VAL A 156 -1.26 33.00 -23.22
CA VAL A 156 -2.64 33.13 -23.66
C VAL A 156 -3.22 34.42 -23.07
N GLU A 157 -3.71 35.32 -23.92
CA GLU A 157 -4.13 36.67 -23.55
C GLU A 157 -5.66 36.80 -23.42
N ARG A 158 -6.42 36.26 -24.38
CA ARG A 158 -7.88 36.47 -24.46
C ARG A 158 -8.61 35.36 -25.20
N VAL A 159 -9.86 35.06 -24.80
CA VAL A 159 -10.76 34.17 -25.55
C VAL A 159 -11.40 34.92 -26.72
N LEU A 160 -11.40 34.34 -27.92
CA LEU A 160 -12.00 34.94 -29.12
C LEU A 160 -13.36 34.31 -29.43
N HIS A 161 -14.34 35.14 -29.79
CA HIS A 161 -15.69 34.69 -30.12
C HIS A 161 -15.83 34.38 -31.62
N ALA A 162 -16.27 33.17 -31.95
CA ALA A 162 -16.76 32.82 -33.29
C ALA A 162 -18.30 32.90 -33.33
N HIS A 163 -18.87 33.31 -34.47
CA HIS A 163 -20.32 33.35 -34.68
C HIS A 163 -20.95 31.93 -34.59
N PRO A 164 -22.14 31.78 -33.97
CA PRO A 164 -22.71 30.46 -33.72
C PRO A 164 -23.33 29.81 -34.97
N CYS A 165 -22.98 28.55 -35.21
CA CYS A 165 -23.87 27.60 -35.88
C CYS A 165 -24.73 26.89 -34.80
N SER A 166 -26.00 26.59 -35.13
CA SER A 166 -27.08 26.41 -34.15
C SER A 166 -27.34 24.97 -33.64
N GLY A 167 -27.71 24.86 -32.36
CA GLY A 167 -28.26 23.67 -31.67
C GLY A 167 -27.40 23.26 -30.48
N GLY A 168 -27.77 23.45 -29.20
CA GLY A 168 -28.99 23.00 -28.51
C GLY A 168 -28.72 21.61 -27.92
N VAL A 169 -28.68 21.34 -26.61
CA VAL A 169 -29.60 21.70 -25.50
C VAL A 169 -28.86 21.70 -24.14
N CYS A 170 -29.31 22.49 -23.15
CA CYS A 170 -28.89 22.40 -21.73
C CYS A 170 -30.03 21.88 -20.81
N PRO A 171 -29.71 21.19 -19.69
CA PRO A 171 -30.60 21.01 -18.54
C PRO A 171 -30.41 22.11 -17.47
N PRO A 172 -31.35 22.27 -16.49
CA PRO A 172 -31.42 23.44 -15.60
C PRO A 172 -30.75 23.27 -14.22
N GLU A 173 -30.58 24.40 -13.51
CA GLU A 173 -29.98 24.51 -12.17
C GLU A 173 -30.99 24.50 -11.00
N ALA A 174 -30.40 24.38 -9.79
CA ALA A 174 -30.80 24.96 -8.51
C ALA A 174 -31.97 24.36 -7.71
N ASN A 175 -31.69 24.06 -6.42
CA ASN A 175 -32.12 24.95 -5.32
C ASN A 175 -31.39 24.62 -4.01
N ALA A 176 -31.21 25.65 -3.17
CA ALA A 176 -30.69 25.55 -1.82
C ALA A 176 -31.63 26.29 -0.85
N GLU A 177 -31.85 25.73 0.34
CA GLU A 177 -32.48 26.41 1.47
C GLU A 177 -31.71 26.10 2.76
N ALA A 178 -31.80 27.01 3.73
CA ALA A 178 -31.06 26.98 4.98
C ALA A 178 -31.97 27.39 6.16
N GLN A 179 -31.65 26.90 7.37
CA GLN A 179 -31.69 27.63 8.68
C GLN A 179 -31.71 26.66 9.89
N GLY A 180 -31.06 27.04 11.00
CA GLY A 180 -31.15 26.35 12.30
C GLY A 180 -29.97 26.64 13.25
N ALA A 181 -30.16 27.53 14.23
CA ALA A 181 -29.09 28.13 15.06
C ALA A 181 -28.81 27.40 16.42
N PRO A 182 -27.73 27.74 17.17
CA PRO A 182 -27.09 26.85 18.17
C PRO A 182 -27.16 27.31 19.65
N GLN A 183 -26.70 26.43 20.57
CA GLN A 183 -26.35 26.68 21.99
C GLN A 183 -25.27 25.67 22.45
N SER A 184 -24.37 25.89 23.44
CA SER A 184 -23.83 27.12 24.06
C SER A 184 -22.67 26.79 25.03
N ILE A 185 -21.66 27.69 25.13
CA ILE A 185 -20.78 27.95 26.30
C ILE A 185 -19.76 26.86 26.74
N GLY A 186 -18.52 27.29 27.01
CA GLY A 186 -17.55 26.59 27.87
C GLY A 186 -16.88 27.58 28.84
N LEU A 187 -16.03 27.11 29.76
CA LEU A 187 -15.03 27.93 30.48
C LEU A 187 -13.99 27.07 31.25
N ALA A 188 -12.82 27.65 31.50
CA ALA A 188 -11.78 27.25 32.48
C ALA A 188 -11.21 28.56 33.11
N PRO A 189 -10.18 28.61 34.01
CA PRO A 189 -9.36 27.55 34.64
C PRO A 189 -8.97 27.79 36.16
N ALA A 190 -8.07 26.92 36.68
CA ALA A 190 -6.93 27.19 37.62
C ALA A 190 -7.03 27.20 39.19
N ALA A 191 -6.20 26.31 39.81
CA ALA A 191 -5.33 26.41 41.04
C ALA A 191 -5.95 26.78 42.44
N THR A 192 -5.39 26.53 43.64
CA THR A 192 -4.11 25.96 44.20
C THR A 192 -4.30 25.63 45.72
N THR A 193 -3.52 24.72 46.36
CA THR A 193 -2.82 24.88 47.70
C THR A 193 -2.22 23.58 48.30
N GLU A 194 -1.27 23.72 49.25
CA GLU A 194 -0.46 22.68 49.93
C GLU A 194 -0.89 22.37 51.39
N GLY A 195 -0.32 21.32 52.03
CA GLY A 195 -0.27 21.19 53.50
C GLY A 195 0.08 19.80 54.08
N ALA A 196 1.19 19.68 54.84
CA ALA A 196 1.65 18.49 55.60
C ALA A 196 1.28 18.62 57.12
N PRO A 197 1.77 17.85 58.16
CA PRO A 197 2.89 16.88 58.20
C PRO A 197 2.84 15.65 59.20
N GLU A 198 3.94 14.88 59.18
CA GLU A 198 4.70 14.26 60.31
C GLU A 198 4.40 12.86 60.96
N ARG A 199 5.53 12.13 61.15
CA ARG A 199 5.94 11.16 62.22
C ARG A 199 5.89 9.62 62.02
N ALA A 200 7.09 9.04 62.21
CA ALA A 200 7.44 7.64 62.53
C ALA A 200 7.41 7.44 64.09
N PRO A 201 8.02 6.41 64.77
CA PRO A 201 8.89 5.30 64.30
C PRO A 201 8.70 3.92 65.02
N LYS A 202 9.55 2.93 64.69
CA LYS A 202 10.46 2.16 65.61
C LYS A 202 10.70 0.70 65.15
N GLY A 203 11.93 0.25 65.34
CA GLY A 203 12.31 -1.18 65.37
C GLY A 203 13.01 -1.54 66.69
N ALA A 204 13.24 -2.84 66.91
CA ALA A 204 14.01 -3.45 68.00
C ALA A 204 14.43 -4.88 67.54
N THR A 205 15.48 -5.56 68.02
CA THR A 205 16.39 -5.30 69.15
C THR A 205 17.76 -5.97 68.92
N ALA A 206 18.74 -5.60 69.76
CA ALA A 206 20.14 -6.04 69.91
C ALA A 206 20.38 -7.60 70.03
N MET A 207 21.61 -8.15 70.13
CA MET A 207 22.79 -7.67 70.90
C MET A 207 24.07 -8.55 70.70
N SER A 208 25.27 -7.95 70.82
CA SER A 208 26.55 -8.54 71.35
C SER A 208 27.19 -9.77 70.63
N ASP A 209 28.50 -10.05 70.54
CA ASP A 209 29.82 -9.37 70.63
C ASP A 209 30.89 -10.42 70.17
N ALA A 210 32.15 -10.15 69.79
CA ALA A 210 32.93 -8.95 69.50
C ALA A 210 34.24 -9.36 68.72
N ASN A 211 35.06 -8.37 68.34
CA ASN A 211 36.51 -8.50 68.05
C ASN A 211 36.99 -9.35 66.85
N GLU A 212 36.57 -9.01 65.61
CA GLU A 212 37.38 -9.35 64.41
C GLU A 212 37.13 -8.38 63.22
N THR A 213 37.21 -7.05 63.44
CA THR A 213 36.76 -6.07 62.41
C THR A 213 37.59 -4.78 62.31
N LEU A 214 38.91 -4.87 62.53
CA LEU A 214 39.84 -3.74 62.28
C LEU A 214 40.90 -4.01 61.20
N ALA A 215 41.01 -5.25 60.68
CA ALA A 215 41.87 -5.58 59.54
C ALA A 215 41.12 -5.66 58.20
N ALA A 216 39.78 -5.79 58.22
CA ALA A 216 38.96 -5.97 57.01
C ALA A 216 38.35 -4.69 56.44
N ALA A 217 38.52 -3.53 57.09
CA ALA A 217 37.93 -2.27 56.65
C ALA A 217 38.63 -1.68 55.41
N GLN A 218 39.98 -1.70 55.38
CA GLN A 218 40.77 -1.14 54.29
C GLN A 218 40.47 -1.76 52.89
N PRO A 219 40.39 -3.10 52.71
CA PRO A 219 40.03 -3.65 51.40
C PRO A 219 38.57 -3.39 51.00
N LEU A 220 37.67 -3.14 51.96
CA LEU A 220 36.26 -2.86 51.65
C LEU A 220 36.05 -1.42 51.18
N ASP A 221 36.76 -0.45 51.76
CA ASP A 221 36.66 0.96 51.37
C ASP A 221 37.39 1.24 50.05
N GLU A 222 38.50 0.55 49.76
CA GLU A 222 39.14 0.61 48.44
C GLU A 222 38.21 0.02 47.34
N LEU A 223 37.60 -1.15 47.60
CA LEU A 223 36.65 -1.77 46.67
C LEU A 223 35.38 -0.92 46.45
N ARG A 224 34.92 -0.21 47.49
CA ARG A 224 33.81 0.76 47.36
C ARG A 224 34.20 1.92 46.45
N ARG A 225 35.42 2.44 46.59
CA ARG A 225 35.95 3.52 45.77
C ARG A 225 36.12 3.10 44.31
N GLU A 226 36.72 1.93 44.03
CA GLU A 226 36.79 1.37 42.68
C GLU A 226 35.39 1.21 42.06
N LEU A 227 34.41 0.73 42.85
CA LEU A 227 33.03 0.58 42.39
C LEU A 227 32.35 1.94 42.08
N GLU A 228 32.66 2.99 42.84
CA GLU A 228 32.19 4.35 42.57
C GLU A 228 32.85 4.95 41.32
N GLU A 229 34.16 4.75 41.12
CA GLU A 229 34.89 5.17 39.92
C GLU A 229 34.34 4.46 38.66
N VAL A 230 34.07 3.14 38.74
CA VAL A 230 33.43 2.37 37.65
C VAL A 230 31.99 2.84 37.38
N ARG A 231 31.22 3.18 38.41
CA ARG A 231 29.86 3.74 38.25
C ARG A 231 29.88 5.12 37.60
N ALA A 232 30.84 5.98 37.96
CA ALA A 232 31.03 7.29 37.35
C ALA A 232 31.37 7.15 35.85
N ALA A 233 32.36 6.32 35.50
CA ALA A 233 32.73 6.05 34.11
C ALA A 233 31.55 5.48 33.28
N ARG A 234 30.74 4.57 33.86
CA ARG A 234 29.55 4.03 33.21
C ARG A 234 28.47 5.10 32.95
N ARG A 235 28.29 6.05 33.86
CA ARG A 235 27.37 7.19 33.68
C ARG A 235 27.86 8.13 32.58
N GLU A 236 29.16 8.44 32.53
CA GLU A 236 29.73 9.25 31.45
C GLU A 236 29.51 8.61 30.07
N VAL A 237 29.85 7.32 29.91
CA VAL A 237 29.65 6.57 28.65
C VAL A 237 28.18 6.56 28.25
N THR A 238 27.26 6.27 29.18
CA THR A 238 25.82 6.27 28.87
C THR A 238 25.31 7.66 28.49
N SER A 239 25.81 8.74 29.13
CA SER A 239 25.46 10.13 28.78
C SER A 239 26.01 10.59 27.43
N ALA A 240 27.18 10.07 27.01
CA ALA A 240 27.73 10.29 25.69
C ALA A 240 26.88 9.56 24.63
N TYR A 241 26.52 8.30 24.91
CA TYR A 241 25.65 7.51 24.04
C TYR A 241 24.27 8.16 23.84
N LEU A 242 23.64 8.65 24.92
CA LEU A 242 22.36 9.37 24.84
C LEU A 242 22.40 10.58 23.90
N ARG A 243 23.47 11.40 23.98
CA ARG A 243 23.65 12.55 23.08
C ARG A 243 23.77 12.13 21.62
N THR A 244 24.54 11.08 21.33
CA THR A 244 24.70 10.53 19.97
C THR A 244 23.40 9.92 19.45
N ALA A 245 22.69 9.14 20.27
CA ALA A 245 21.43 8.50 19.90
C ALA A 245 20.34 9.53 19.57
N LEU A 246 20.20 10.58 20.39
CA LEU A 246 19.24 11.66 20.11
C LEU A 246 19.59 12.45 18.85
N ALA A 247 20.87 12.77 18.63
CA ALA A 247 21.31 13.45 17.42
C ALA A 247 21.06 12.63 16.14
N ALA A 248 21.17 11.29 16.21
CA ALA A 248 20.90 10.39 15.09
C ALA A 248 19.41 10.01 14.91
N SER A 249 18.56 10.27 15.91
CA SER A 249 17.17 9.77 15.96
C SER A 249 16.22 10.35 14.91
N GLY A 250 16.52 11.55 14.38
CA GLY A 250 15.62 12.32 13.52
C GLY A 250 14.43 12.99 14.24
N LEU A 251 14.37 12.92 15.58
CA LEU A 251 13.29 13.51 16.38
C LEU A 251 13.36 15.05 16.44
N PRO A 252 12.22 15.75 16.48
CA PRO A 252 12.18 17.19 16.78
C PRO A 252 12.78 17.53 18.17
N LEU A 253 13.37 18.72 18.30
CA LEU A 253 13.96 19.24 19.54
C LEU A 253 13.09 19.07 20.81
N PRO A 254 11.76 19.36 20.80
CA PRO A 254 10.92 19.15 21.99
C PRO A 254 10.81 17.69 22.43
N MET A 255 10.80 16.74 21.48
CA MET A 255 10.73 15.31 21.76
C MET A 255 12.07 14.78 22.27
N GLN A 256 13.20 15.28 21.72
CA GLN A 256 14.52 15.00 22.28
C GLN A 256 14.64 15.47 23.74
N GLN A 257 14.09 16.65 24.06
CA GLN A 257 14.04 17.18 25.43
C GLN A 257 13.16 16.32 26.35
N ALA A 258 12.02 15.81 25.86
CA ALA A 258 11.15 14.91 26.63
C ALA A 258 11.87 13.60 27.02
N VAL A 259 12.62 12.99 26.10
CA VAL A 259 13.46 11.80 26.39
C VAL A 259 14.55 12.13 27.40
N GLN A 260 15.23 13.28 27.28
CA GLN A 260 16.25 13.73 28.24
C GLN A 260 15.69 13.91 29.65
N VAL A 261 14.53 14.57 29.80
CA VAL A 261 13.88 14.78 31.10
C VAL A 261 13.46 13.46 31.74
N ARG A 262 12.91 12.54 30.95
CA ARG A 262 12.45 11.22 31.42
C ARG A 262 13.61 10.33 31.89
N LEU A 263 14.73 10.32 31.17
CA LEU A 263 15.93 9.60 31.58
C LEU A 263 16.63 10.28 32.77
N ALA A 264 16.60 11.61 32.88
CA ALA A 264 17.13 12.34 34.03
C ALA A 264 16.36 12.07 35.35
N GLN A 265 15.11 11.58 35.27
CA GLN A 265 14.35 11.12 36.44
C GLN A 265 14.74 9.70 36.90
N ARG A 266 15.52 8.94 36.12
CA ARG A 266 16.05 7.62 36.52
C ARG A 266 17.44 7.78 37.13
N SER A 267 17.64 7.27 38.34
CA SER A 267 18.88 7.41 39.12
C SER A 267 20.09 6.69 38.50
N ASP A 268 19.87 5.62 37.74
CA ASP A 268 20.90 4.88 36.99
C ASP A 268 20.28 4.20 35.75
N TYR A 269 20.17 4.91 34.63
CA TYR A 269 19.71 4.35 33.35
C TYR A 269 20.86 3.71 32.55
N THR A 270 20.54 2.76 31.68
CA THR A 270 21.50 2.02 30.85
C THR A 270 21.40 2.38 29.36
N VAL A 271 22.34 1.89 28.56
CA VAL A 271 22.30 2.01 27.08
C VAL A 271 21.04 1.37 26.48
N ALA A 272 20.52 0.29 27.09
CA ALA A 272 19.28 -0.35 26.65
C ALA A 272 18.05 0.54 26.93
N ASP A 273 18.01 1.23 28.08
CA ASP A 273 16.96 2.21 28.40
C ASP A 273 16.98 3.37 27.40
N VAL A 274 18.16 3.88 27.04
CA VAL A 274 18.31 4.94 26.02
C VAL A 274 17.70 4.50 24.69
N LEU A 275 18.02 3.30 24.22
CA LEU A 275 17.48 2.75 22.98
C LEU A 275 15.95 2.60 23.03
N HIS A 276 15.42 2.08 24.15
CA HIS A 276 14.00 1.88 24.33
C HIS A 276 13.20 3.19 24.31
N GLU A 277 13.64 4.20 25.07
CA GLU A 277 12.95 5.50 25.12
C GLU A 277 13.07 6.28 23.80
N VAL A 278 14.20 6.18 23.10
CA VAL A 278 14.36 6.81 21.77
C VAL A 278 13.45 6.14 20.73
N GLU A 279 13.34 4.81 20.73
CA GLU A 279 12.47 4.12 19.76
C GLU A 279 10.97 4.30 20.07
N ALA A 280 10.60 4.36 21.35
CA ALA A 280 9.24 4.71 21.77
C ALA A 280 8.85 6.11 21.26
N GLU A 281 9.72 7.12 21.42
CA GLU A 281 9.46 8.47 20.95
C GLU A 281 9.47 8.56 19.41
N ARG A 282 10.30 7.77 18.71
CA ARG A 282 10.26 7.63 17.23
C ARG A 282 8.96 7.01 16.74
N THR A 283 8.41 6.05 17.47
CA THR A 283 7.10 5.43 17.17
C THR A 283 5.98 6.47 17.29
N VAL A 284 5.99 7.30 18.34
CA VAL A 284 5.04 8.41 18.51
C VAL A 284 5.19 9.46 17.39
N TRP A 285 6.42 9.80 17.01
CA TRP A 285 6.67 10.72 15.90
C TRP A 285 6.20 10.17 14.55
N ALA A 286 6.38 8.87 14.29
CA ALA A 286 5.87 8.21 13.08
C ALA A 286 4.34 8.29 13.02
N ALA A 287 3.62 7.94 14.09
CA ALA A 287 2.16 8.04 14.14
C ALA A 287 1.64 9.48 13.94
N LEU A 288 2.33 10.49 14.51
CA LEU A 288 2.01 11.91 14.30
C LEU A 288 2.30 12.40 12.88
N GLN A 289 3.24 11.77 12.16
CA GLN A 289 3.48 12.03 10.74
C GLN A 289 2.43 11.33 9.86
N GLU A 290 2.03 10.10 10.18
CA GLU A 290 0.95 9.39 9.47
C GLU A 290 -0.35 10.19 9.49
N ASP A 291 -0.80 10.68 10.66
CA ASP A 291 -2.02 11.49 10.79
C ASP A 291 -1.93 12.82 9.97
N ARG A 292 -0.74 13.41 9.86
CA ARG A 292 -0.50 14.57 8.99
C ARG A 292 -0.39 14.23 7.50
N THR A 293 -0.02 13.00 7.16
CA THR A 293 0.13 12.53 5.78
C THR A 293 -1.23 12.12 5.18
N VAL A 294 -2.16 11.64 6.01
CA VAL A 294 -3.46 11.10 5.55
C VAL A 294 -4.53 12.18 5.31
N GLN A 295 -4.41 13.38 5.90
CA GLN A 295 -5.49 14.39 5.87
C GLN A 295 -5.70 15.15 4.54
N ASN A 296 -5.02 14.82 3.44
CA ASN A 296 -5.30 15.46 2.13
C ASN A 296 -5.00 14.61 0.87
N LEU A 297 -5.14 13.27 0.90
CA LEU A 297 -5.17 12.47 -0.34
C LEU A 297 -6.59 12.34 -0.92
N GLY A 298 -7.15 13.49 -1.31
CA GLY A 298 -8.36 13.63 -2.13
C GLY A 298 -8.09 13.69 -3.64
N ALA A 299 -6.90 13.30 -4.10
CA ALA A 299 -6.54 13.18 -5.51
C ALA A 299 -5.40 12.14 -5.68
N GLN A 300 -5.32 11.51 -6.84
CA GLN A 300 -4.35 10.44 -7.10
C GLN A 300 -2.91 10.95 -7.02
N VAL A 301 -2.13 10.44 -6.07
CA VAL A 301 -0.67 10.55 -6.12
C VAL A 301 -0.17 9.59 -7.19
N SER A 302 -0.06 10.09 -8.42
CA SER A 302 0.88 9.55 -9.39
C SER A 302 2.29 9.88 -8.88
N GLY A 303 2.83 9.00 -8.04
CA GLY A 303 4.21 9.13 -7.56
C GLY A 303 5.18 9.21 -8.75
N VAL A 304 6.32 9.87 -8.55
CA VAL A 304 7.40 9.94 -9.54
C VAL A 304 7.95 8.52 -9.74
N GLN A 305 7.37 7.78 -10.68
CA GLN A 305 7.81 6.43 -11.03
C GLN A 305 9.15 6.52 -11.74
N SER A 306 10.14 5.77 -11.26
CA SER A 306 11.39 5.62 -12.01
C SER A 306 11.14 4.89 -13.33
N GLU A 307 12.06 5.01 -14.29
CA GLU A 307 11.97 4.26 -15.55
C GLU A 307 11.90 2.75 -15.32
N LEU A 308 12.56 2.25 -14.26
CA LEU A 308 12.50 0.85 -13.86
C LEU A 308 11.14 0.46 -13.28
N ASP A 309 10.48 1.34 -12.52
CA ASP A 309 9.12 1.10 -12.00
C ASP A 309 8.09 1.08 -13.15
N ARG A 310 8.23 2.01 -14.11
CA ARG A 310 7.42 2.03 -15.34
C ARG A 310 7.60 0.74 -16.15
N LEU A 311 8.84 0.24 -16.24
CA LEU A 311 9.13 -1.04 -16.91
C LEU A 311 8.61 -2.25 -16.10
N GLN A 312 8.67 -2.21 -14.77
CA GLN A 312 8.08 -3.23 -13.89
C GLN A 312 6.55 -3.30 -14.07
N LEU A 313 5.87 -2.15 -14.17
CA LEU A 313 4.44 -2.08 -14.48
C LEU A 313 4.13 -2.55 -15.90
N ALA A 314 4.98 -2.22 -16.88
CA ALA A 314 4.86 -2.71 -18.25
C ALA A 314 5.05 -4.25 -18.30
N CYS A 315 5.95 -4.81 -17.48
CA CYS A 315 6.14 -6.25 -17.31
C CYS A 315 4.95 -6.92 -16.60
N ASP A 316 4.41 -6.31 -15.54
CA ASP A 316 3.19 -6.77 -14.86
C ASP A 316 2.01 -6.85 -15.85
N ARG A 317 1.86 -5.82 -16.70
CA ARG A 317 0.89 -5.77 -17.79
C ARG A 317 1.16 -6.83 -18.85
N LEU A 318 2.42 -7.01 -19.26
CA LEU A 318 2.85 -8.03 -20.23
C LEU A 318 2.60 -9.45 -19.70
N LEU A 319 2.71 -9.69 -18.39
CA LEU A 319 2.47 -11.00 -17.77
C LEU A 319 1.03 -11.18 -17.26
N GLY A 320 0.19 -10.15 -17.38
CA GLY A 320 -1.24 -10.23 -17.10
C GLY A 320 -1.56 -10.33 -15.61
N VAL A 321 -0.85 -9.54 -14.80
CA VAL A 321 -1.19 -9.22 -13.41
C VAL A 321 -2.50 -8.43 -13.39
N GLN A 322 -3.47 -8.85 -12.58
CA GLN A 322 -4.72 -8.11 -12.40
C GLN A 322 -4.45 -6.77 -11.71
N GLY A 323 -5.13 -5.70 -12.16
CA GLY A 323 -4.92 -4.34 -11.65
C GLY A 323 -3.76 -3.57 -12.30
N ALA A 324 -2.85 -4.21 -13.04
CA ALA A 324 -1.72 -3.54 -13.71
C ALA A 324 -2.11 -2.69 -14.94
N ALA A 325 -3.41 -2.47 -15.18
CA ALA A 325 -3.95 -1.75 -16.32
C ALA A 325 -4.11 -0.24 -16.05
N ALA A 326 -3.12 0.41 -15.45
CA ALA A 326 -3.11 1.87 -15.37
C ALA A 326 -2.97 2.50 -16.77
N HIS A 327 -3.55 3.69 -16.96
CA HIS A 327 -3.63 4.33 -18.28
C HIS A 327 -2.28 4.86 -18.79
N ASP A 328 -1.34 5.17 -17.89
CA ASP A 328 -0.01 5.75 -18.18
C ASP A 328 1.14 4.70 -18.28
N VAL A 329 0.82 3.40 -18.26
CA VAL A 329 1.87 2.35 -18.26
C VAL A 329 2.31 1.99 -19.68
N PRO A 330 3.62 2.05 -20.01
CA PRO A 330 4.16 1.62 -21.29
C PRO A 330 3.73 0.21 -21.71
N ARG A 331 3.61 -0.02 -23.01
CA ARG A 331 3.20 -1.32 -23.57
C ARG A 331 4.38 -2.01 -24.23
N LEU A 332 4.89 -3.05 -23.58
CA LEU A 332 5.79 -4.00 -24.20
C LEU A 332 5.01 -4.87 -25.20
N SER A 333 5.61 -5.09 -26.37
CA SER A 333 5.16 -6.00 -27.42
C SER A 333 5.35 -7.47 -27.05
N GLY A 334 6.42 -7.80 -26.32
CA GLY A 334 6.83 -9.18 -26.06
C GLY A 334 7.87 -9.33 -24.95
N LEU A 335 8.20 -10.60 -24.66
CA LEU A 335 9.30 -10.98 -23.77
C LEU A 335 10.67 -10.67 -24.39
N ARG A 336 10.76 -10.76 -25.73
CA ARG A 336 11.94 -10.46 -26.52
C ARG A 336 12.35 -9.00 -26.35
N GLU A 337 11.41 -8.07 -26.45
CA GLU A 337 11.64 -6.65 -26.20
C GLU A 337 12.10 -6.40 -24.76
N LEU A 338 11.40 -6.97 -23.76
CA LEU A 338 11.79 -6.86 -22.36
C LEU A 338 13.21 -7.38 -22.10
N TYR A 339 13.57 -8.51 -22.72
CA TYR A 339 14.90 -9.08 -22.65
C TYR A 339 15.94 -8.12 -23.24
N LEU A 340 15.74 -7.65 -24.47
CA LEU A 340 16.67 -6.76 -25.17
C LEU A 340 16.88 -5.44 -24.40
N LEU A 341 15.80 -4.85 -23.85
CA LEU A 341 15.85 -3.62 -23.04
C LEU A 341 16.66 -3.79 -21.74
N LEU A 342 16.60 -4.96 -21.10
CA LEU A 342 17.25 -5.22 -19.81
C LEU A 342 18.59 -5.96 -19.89
N SER A 343 18.93 -6.56 -21.04
CA SER A 343 20.18 -7.30 -21.23
C SER A 343 21.16 -6.61 -22.17
N GLY A 344 20.69 -5.87 -23.18
CA GLY A 344 21.52 -5.40 -24.30
C GLY A 344 22.02 -6.52 -25.23
N ASP A 345 21.65 -7.78 -24.98
CA ASP A 345 22.14 -8.96 -25.71
C ASP A 345 21.28 -9.22 -26.95
N TYR A 346 21.58 -8.48 -28.01
CA TYR A 346 20.93 -8.63 -29.32
C TYR A 346 21.19 -10.00 -29.99
N GLU A 347 22.08 -10.81 -29.41
CA GLU A 347 22.50 -12.10 -29.95
C GLU A 347 21.90 -13.29 -29.17
N MET A 348 21.06 -13.03 -28.15
CA MET A 348 20.34 -14.03 -27.36
C MET A 348 21.27 -15.08 -26.70
N ARG A 349 22.48 -14.68 -26.31
CA ARG A 349 23.47 -15.56 -25.66
C ARG A 349 23.21 -15.76 -24.17
N GLY A 350 22.31 -14.97 -23.57
CA GLY A 350 22.03 -14.99 -22.13
C GLY A 350 22.98 -14.13 -21.30
N VAL A 351 23.69 -13.19 -21.93
CA VAL A 351 24.72 -12.35 -21.30
C VAL A 351 24.16 -10.95 -21.00
N TYR A 352 24.75 -10.24 -20.03
CA TYR A 352 24.46 -8.82 -19.80
C TYR A 352 25.51 -7.94 -20.47
N VAL A 353 25.09 -7.02 -21.35
CA VAL A 353 25.95 -6.13 -22.12
C VAL A 353 25.65 -4.67 -21.77
N ALA A 354 26.30 -4.17 -20.72
CA ALA A 354 26.07 -2.84 -20.15
C ALA A 354 26.15 -1.70 -21.18
N GLU A 355 27.07 -1.79 -22.15
CA GLU A 355 27.27 -0.77 -23.20
C GLU A 355 26.06 -0.58 -24.14
N ARG A 356 25.13 -1.55 -24.17
CA ARG A 356 23.95 -1.55 -25.05
C ARG A 356 22.64 -1.29 -24.31
N VAL A 357 22.67 -1.15 -22.99
CA VAL A 357 21.49 -0.89 -22.16
C VAL A 357 21.33 0.61 -21.93
N SER A 358 20.19 1.16 -22.33
CA SER A 358 19.90 2.61 -22.21
C SER A 358 19.34 3.03 -20.85
N LEU A 359 18.91 2.07 -20.03
CA LEU A 359 18.27 2.31 -18.74
C LEU A 359 19.30 2.44 -17.61
N ALA A 360 19.17 3.49 -16.81
CA ALA A 360 20.01 3.68 -15.62
C ALA A 360 19.75 2.60 -14.56
N ASN A 361 20.78 2.25 -13.78
CA ASN A 361 20.74 1.31 -12.66
C ASN A 361 20.34 -0.15 -13.00
N VAL A 362 20.32 -0.53 -14.29
CA VAL A 362 20.13 -1.92 -14.72
C VAL A 362 21.43 -2.71 -14.59
N ASN A 363 21.31 -3.99 -14.25
CA ASN A 363 22.41 -4.95 -14.14
C ASN A 363 21.95 -6.37 -14.53
N SER A 364 22.88 -7.34 -14.48
CA SER A 364 22.63 -8.74 -14.85
C SER A 364 21.53 -9.45 -14.05
N THR A 365 21.12 -8.93 -12.87
CA THR A 365 20.03 -9.50 -12.06
C THR A 365 18.68 -8.79 -12.26
N THR A 366 18.66 -7.64 -12.94
CA THR A 366 17.46 -6.80 -13.07
C THR A 366 16.36 -7.50 -13.87
N LEU A 367 16.68 -8.13 -15.00
CA LEU A 367 15.73 -8.93 -15.79
C LEU A 367 15.08 -10.03 -14.94
N SER A 368 15.90 -10.80 -14.23
CA SER A 368 15.42 -11.87 -13.35
C SER A 368 14.50 -11.33 -12.25
N SER A 369 14.88 -10.21 -11.63
CA SER A 369 14.10 -9.56 -10.57
C SER A 369 12.76 -9.03 -11.08
N VAL A 370 12.74 -8.32 -12.20
CA VAL A 370 11.53 -7.74 -12.80
C VAL A 370 10.53 -8.83 -13.19
N VAL A 371 11.01 -9.88 -13.89
CA VAL A 371 10.17 -11.02 -14.28
C VAL A 371 9.69 -11.81 -13.06
N LYS A 372 10.57 -12.08 -12.08
CA LYS A 372 10.22 -12.75 -10.82
C LYS A 372 9.11 -12.00 -10.07
N ASN A 373 9.22 -10.68 -9.94
CA ASN A 373 8.22 -9.86 -9.23
C ASN A 373 6.84 -9.98 -9.90
N SER A 374 6.77 -9.83 -11.23
CA SER A 374 5.54 -9.98 -12.00
C SER A 374 4.95 -11.38 -11.89
N LEU A 375 5.77 -12.43 -12.05
CA LEU A 375 5.33 -13.82 -11.95
C LEU A 375 4.84 -14.17 -10.53
N ASN A 376 5.49 -13.66 -9.49
CA ASN A 376 5.06 -13.83 -8.10
C ASN A 376 3.68 -13.20 -7.86
N LYS A 377 3.43 -11.98 -8.37
CA LYS A 377 2.10 -11.34 -8.31
C LYS A 377 1.03 -12.20 -8.98
N VAL A 378 1.29 -12.70 -10.19
CA VAL A 378 0.34 -13.61 -10.89
C VAL A 378 0.15 -14.91 -10.12
N LEU A 379 1.19 -15.46 -9.50
CA LEU A 379 1.13 -16.70 -8.72
C LEU A 379 0.21 -16.53 -7.51
N VAL A 380 0.42 -15.49 -6.69
CA VAL A 380 -0.43 -15.17 -5.52
C VAL A 380 -1.88 -14.96 -5.96
N GLN A 381 -2.12 -14.10 -6.95
CA GLN A 381 -3.47 -13.88 -7.51
C GLN A 381 -4.13 -15.19 -7.99
N SER A 382 -3.36 -16.13 -8.56
CA SER A 382 -3.89 -17.41 -9.04
C SER A 382 -4.12 -18.46 -7.95
N PHE A 383 -3.46 -18.33 -6.80
CA PHE A 383 -3.71 -19.11 -5.60
C PHE A 383 -4.99 -18.62 -4.89
N GLU A 384 -5.12 -17.30 -4.74
CA GLU A 384 -6.28 -16.62 -4.13
C GLU A 384 -7.55 -16.70 -4.99
N ALA A 385 -7.42 -16.83 -6.32
CA ALA A 385 -8.55 -16.94 -7.24
C ALA A 385 -9.48 -18.14 -7.02
N ARG A 386 -9.16 -19.05 -6.09
CA ARG A 386 -10.01 -20.18 -5.70
C ARG A 386 -10.44 -20.05 -4.24
N PRO A 387 -11.72 -20.28 -3.91
CA PRO A 387 -12.18 -20.37 -2.53
C PRO A 387 -11.33 -21.35 -1.71
N GLN A 388 -10.82 -20.89 -0.58
CA GLN A 388 -10.01 -21.67 0.34
C GLN A 388 -10.94 -22.27 1.40
N TRP A 389 -11.58 -23.40 1.05
CA TRP A 389 -12.60 -24.07 1.90
C TRP A 389 -12.11 -24.38 3.31
N TRP A 390 -10.81 -24.58 3.48
CA TRP A 390 -10.16 -24.90 4.75
C TRP A 390 -9.85 -23.67 5.61
N GLN A 391 -9.84 -22.46 5.04
CA GLN A 391 -9.48 -21.24 5.76
C GLN A 391 -10.33 -20.97 7.02
N PRO A 392 -11.66 -21.27 7.06
CA PRO A 392 -12.48 -21.07 8.26
C PRO A 392 -12.31 -22.14 9.37
N ILE A 393 -11.54 -23.20 9.13
CA ILE A 393 -11.33 -24.32 10.06
C ILE A 393 -9.89 -24.47 10.57
N VAL A 394 -8.93 -23.72 9.99
CA VAL A 394 -7.53 -23.73 10.45
C VAL A 394 -7.20 -22.47 11.26
N VAL A 395 -6.13 -22.56 12.04
CA VAL A 395 -5.44 -21.40 12.61
C VAL A 395 -4.06 -21.35 11.98
N GLU A 396 -3.64 -20.17 11.55
CA GLU A 396 -2.31 -19.92 10.97
C GLU A 396 -1.39 -19.40 12.08
N GLU A 397 -0.23 -20.04 12.28
CA GLU A 397 0.78 -19.65 13.26
C GLU A 397 2.17 -19.58 12.60
N ASP A 398 2.94 -18.55 12.95
CA ASP A 398 4.29 -18.31 12.43
C ASP A 398 5.37 -18.91 13.35
N PHE A 399 6.23 -19.75 12.79
CA PHE A 399 7.31 -20.41 13.54
C PHE A 399 8.69 -19.81 13.21
N PRO A 400 9.46 -19.33 14.22
CA PRO A 400 10.81 -18.82 14.01
C PRO A 400 11.88 -19.91 13.85
N THR A 401 11.49 -21.20 13.88
CA THR A 401 12.40 -22.34 13.83
C THR A 401 11.88 -23.44 12.91
N LEU A 402 12.79 -24.27 12.38
CA LEU A 402 12.51 -25.41 11.50
C LEU A 402 12.47 -26.75 12.25
N LYS A 403 12.41 -26.71 13.59
CA LYS A 403 12.19 -27.91 14.41
C LYS A 403 10.73 -28.34 14.29
N ASP A 404 10.49 -29.63 14.50
CA ASP A 404 9.13 -30.15 14.64
C ASP A 404 8.40 -29.43 15.78
N VAL A 405 7.10 -29.18 15.59
CA VAL A 405 6.28 -28.40 16.51
C VAL A 405 5.59 -29.36 17.47
N THR A 406 5.90 -29.24 18.77
CA THR A 406 5.18 -29.95 19.83
C THR A 406 4.03 -29.07 20.33
N TRP A 407 2.81 -29.48 20.03
CA TRP A 407 1.59 -28.92 20.59
C TRP A 407 1.31 -29.60 21.93
N ILE A 408 1.21 -28.83 23.01
CA ILE A 408 0.83 -29.37 24.33
C ILE A 408 -0.61 -28.98 24.58
N THR A 409 -1.49 -29.98 24.59
CA THR A 409 -2.90 -29.80 25.00
C THR A 409 -3.04 -30.16 26.47
N LEU A 410 -3.56 -29.22 27.27
CA LEU A 410 -3.90 -29.44 28.67
C LEU A 410 -5.31 -30.04 28.75
N GLY A 411 -5.47 -31.09 29.55
CA GLY A 411 -6.77 -31.65 29.91
C GLY A 411 -7.58 -30.73 30.81
N GLY A 412 -8.85 -31.07 30.97
CA GLY A 412 -9.80 -30.33 31.79
C GLY A 412 -9.60 -30.51 33.29
N LEU A 413 -10.04 -29.52 34.05
CA LEU A 413 -10.23 -29.64 35.49
C LEU A 413 -11.62 -30.18 35.80
N GLY A 414 -11.71 -31.06 36.80
CA GLY A 414 -13.00 -31.50 37.35
C GLY A 414 -13.78 -30.39 38.05
N ASP A 415 -14.97 -30.70 38.55
CA ASP A 415 -15.73 -29.77 39.41
C ASP A 415 -14.86 -29.42 40.63
N LEU A 416 -14.83 -28.14 41.00
CA LEU A 416 -14.14 -27.68 42.20
C LEU A 416 -14.75 -28.37 43.43
N SER A 417 -13.90 -28.97 44.27
CA SER A 417 -14.32 -29.58 45.52
C SER A 417 -14.97 -28.54 46.44
N THR A 418 -16.10 -28.89 47.07
CA THR A 418 -16.65 -28.08 48.17
C THR A 418 -15.65 -28.09 49.33
N VAL A 419 -15.25 -26.91 49.78
CA VAL A 419 -14.34 -26.72 50.92
C VAL A 419 -15.16 -26.23 52.11
N ASP A 420 -15.08 -26.95 53.22
CA ASP A 420 -15.77 -26.59 54.46
C ASP A 420 -15.18 -25.33 55.11
N GLU A 421 -15.96 -24.62 55.93
CA GLU A 421 -15.51 -23.41 56.61
C GLU A 421 -14.33 -23.71 57.56
N GLY A 422 -13.18 -23.08 57.28
CA GLY A 422 -11.93 -23.28 58.03
C GLY A 422 -11.05 -24.43 57.53
N ALA A 423 -11.45 -25.17 56.48
CA ALA A 423 -10.62 -26.20 55.86
C ALA A 423 -9.61 -25.61 54.84
N THR A 424 -8.52 -26.35 54.62
CA THR A 424 -7.52 -26.04 53.59
C THR A 424 -8.00 -26.50 52.21
N TYR A 425 -7.75 -25.71 51.17
CA TYR A 425 -7.96 -26.12 49.78
C TYR A 425 -7.12 -27.38 49.45
N SER A 426 -7.77 -28.41 48.90
CA SER A 426 -7.08 -29.58 48.35
C SER A 426 -6.48 -29.29 46.98
N GLU A 427 -5.38 -29.97 46.65
CA GLU A 427 -4.83 -29.97 45.30
C GLU A 427 -5.88 -30.50 44.30
N LEU A 428 -6.00 -29.83 43.16
CA LEU A 428 -6.86 -30.28 42.07
C LEU A 428 -6.24 -31.51 41.41
N ALA A 429 -7.05 -32.53 41.14
CA ALA A 429 -6.57 -33.78 40.53
C ALA A 429 -5.79 -33.52 39.24
N SER A 430 -4.69 -34.25 39.05
CA SER A 430 -3.60 -33.91 38.15
C SER A 430 -4.06 -33.53 36.75
N LEU A 431 -3.62 -32.34 36.33
CA LEU A 431 -3.75 -31.81 34.98
C LEU A 431 -3.01 -32.74 34.00
N THR A 432 -3.75 -33.57 33.26
CA THR A 432 -3.16 -34.47 32.27
C THR A 432 -2.80 -33.68 31.02
N ASP A 433 -1.55 -33.77 30.58
CA ASP A 433 -1.08 -33.25 29.31
C ASP A 433 -1.17 -34.31 28.20
N ALA A 434 -1.38 -33.84 26.97
CA ALA A 434 -1.21 -34.64 25.76
C ALA A 434 -0.38 -33.84 24.74
N GLU A 435 0.81 -34.36 24.46
CA GLU A 435 1.73 -33.84 23.45
C GLU A 435 1.38 -34.38 22.07
N GLU A 436 1.31 -33.50 21.07
CA GLU A 436 1.12 -33.83 19.66
C GLU A 436 2.25 -33.22 18.84
N VAL A 437 3.01 -34.03 18.09
CA VAL A 437 4.17 -33.55 17.32
C VAL A 437 3.83 -33.46 15.84
N SER A 438 3.95 -32.27 15.27
CA SER A 438 3.78 -31.98 13.84
C SER A 438 5.14 -31.83 13.14
N GLN A 439 5.38 -32.64 12.11
CA GLN A 439 6.63 -32.63 11.35
C GLN A 439 6.69 -31.48 10.35
N TRP A 440 7.80 -30.74 10.31
CA TRP A 440 8.00 -29.70 9.29
C TRP A 440 8.36 -30.32 7.94
N THR A 441 7.58 -30.02 6.89
CA THR A 441 7.85 -30.50 5.52
C THR A 441 7.82 -29.38 4.47
N LYS A 442 8.89 -29.28 3.68
CA LYS A 442 9.00 -28.32 2.58
C LYS A 442 8.51 -28.92 1.26
N LYS A 443 7.61 -28.21 0.57
CA LYS A 443 7.16 -28.54 -0.79
C LYS A 443 7.55 -27.43 -1.76
N GLY A 444 7.97 -27.79 -2.98
CA GLY A 444 8.38 -26.82 -3.99
C GLY A 444 9.02 -27.46 -5.22
N GLY A 445 9.26 -26.65 -6.24
CA GLY A 445 9.91 -27.03 -7.50
C GLY A 445 10.27 -25.79 -8.32
N TYR A 446 11.05 -25.96 -9.39
CA TYR A 446 11.42 -24.87 -10.29
C TYR A 446 10.91 -25.15 -11.72
N ILE A 447 10.60 -24.09 -12.45
CA ILE A 447 10.31 -24.13 -13.89
C ILE A 447 11.17 -23.04 -14.53
N GLY A 448 12.05 -23.44 -15.46
CA GLY A 448 12.88 -22.52 -16.22
C GLY A 448 12.12 -21.90 -17.39
N ILE A 449 12.39 -20.63 -17.68
CA ILE A 449 12.04 -20.00 -18.95
C ILE A 449 13.29 -20.08 -19.83
N THR A 450 13.20 -20.66 -21.02
CA THR A 450 14.35 -20.84 -21.91
C THR A 450 14.54 -19.62 -22.83
N LEU A 451 15.75 -19.42 -23.35
CA LEU A 451 16.04 -18.31 -24.28
C LEU A 451 15.23 -18.43 -25.57
N GLU A 452 14.96 -19.65 -26.04
CA GLU A 452 14.13 -19.88 -27.23
C GLU A 452 12.65 -19.51 -27.00
N ALA A 453 12.14 -19.62 -25.77
CA ALA A 453 10.79 -19.16 -25.43
C ALA A 453 10.70 -17.62 -25.37
N ILE A 454 11.83 -16.95 -25.03
CA ILE A 454 11.96 -15.49 -25.07
C ILE A 454 12.07 -15.01 -26.52
N ASP A 455 12.93 -15.61 -27.33
CA ASP A 455 13.17 -15.20 -28.73
C ASP A 455 11.96 -15.48 -29.64
N ARG A 456 11.17 -16.53 -29.39
CA ARG A 456 9.88 -16.79 -30.06
C ARG A 456 8.73 -15.90 -29.58
N ASP A 457 8.93 -15.09 -28.54
CA ASP A 457 7.87 -14.31 -27.89
C ASP A 457 6.67 -15.18 -27.42
N ASP A 458 6.96 -16.34 -26.80
CA ASP A 458 5.96 -17.28 -26.25
C ASP A 458 5.28 -16.75 -24.95
N VAL A 459 4.89 -15.46 -24.94
CA VAL A 459 4.22 -14.73 -23.85
C VAL A 459 3.04 -15.52 -23.28
N ALA A 460 2.24 -16.15 -24.15
CA ALA A 460 1.08 -16.92 -23.74
C ALA A 460 1.45 -18.17 -22.92
N ALA A 461 2.56 -18.84 -23.22
CA ALA A 461 3.05 -19.97 -22.45
C ALA A 461 3.59 -19.52 -21.09
N VAL A 462 4.42 -18.47 -21.08
CA VAL A 462 4.99 -17.91 -19.84
C VAL A 462 3.90 -17.39 -18.89
N ARG A 463 2.85 -16.74 -19.40
CA ARG A 463 1.65 -16.35 -18.62
C ARG A 463 0.91 -17.52 -17.97
N GLN A 464 0.97 -18.73 -18.54
CA GLN A 464 0.29 -19.91 -17.97
C GLN A 464 1.08 -20.54 -16.81
N ILE A 465 2.41 -20.40 -16.78
CA ILE A 465 3.27 -21.01 -15.76
C ILE A 465 2.85 -20.62 -14.33
N PRO A 466 2.83 -19.32 -13.93
CA PRO A 466 2.48 -18.95 -12.56
C PRO A 466 1.05 -19.34 -12.19
N ARG A 467 0.11 -19.29 -13.16
CA ARG A 467 -1.30 -19.67 -12.95
C ARG A 467 -1.47 -21.16 -12.69
N LYS A 468 -0.72 -22.02 -13.40
CA LYS A 468 -0.70 -23.47 -13.15
C LYS A 468 0.05 -23.80 -11.86
N LEU A 469 1.08 -23.03 -11.50
CA LEU A 469 1.80 -23.18 -10.22
C LEU A 469 0.93 -22.79 -9.01
N GLY A 470 0.23 -21.66 -9.04
CA GLY A 470 -0.69 -21.27 -7.97
C GLY A 470 -1.84 -22.28 -7.80
N LEU A 471 -2.38 -22.81 -8.90
CA LEU A 471 -3.32 -23.93 -8.87
C LEU A 471 -2.71 -25.20 -8.23
N ALA A 472 -1.47 -25.55 -8.58
CA ALA A 472 -0.80 -26.70 -8.00
C ALA A 472 -0.53 -26.50 -6.50
N ALA A 473 -0.14 -25.31 -6.07
CA ALA A 473 0.04 -24.94 -4.67
C ALA A 473 -1.28 -25.04 -3.89
N TRP A 474 -2.36 -24.42 -4.39
CA TRP A 474 -3.70 -24.50 -3.80
C TRP A 474 -4.18 -25.95 -3.65
N ARG A 475 -3.98 -26.78 -4.68
CA ARG A 475 -4.30 -28.22 -4.63
C ARG A 475 -3.44 -28.97 -3.62
N THR A 476 -2.16 -28.65 -3.52
CA THR A 476 -1.20 -29.35 -2.64
C THR A 476 -1.48 -29.05 -1.17
N LEU A 477 -1.81 -27.81 -0.83
CA LEU A 477 -2.21 -27.42 0.52
C LEU A 477 -3.59 -27.99 0.87
N SER A 478 -4.58 -27.83 -0.01
CA SER A 478 -5.93 -28.39 0.19
C SER A 478 -5.90 -29.91 0.37
N ALA A 479 -5.05 -30.63 -0.37
CA ALA A 479 -4.89 -32.08 -0.22
C ALA A 479 -4.18 -32.47 1.09
N ALA A 480 -3.24 -31.67 1.58
CA ALA A 480 -2.56 -31.92 2.85
C ALA A 480 -3.47 -31.66 4.07
N ILE A 481 -4.44 -30.74 3.95
CA ILE A 481 -5.45 -30.52 4.99
C ILE A 481 -6.55 -31.58 4.89
N ALA A 482 -6.97 -31.95 3.67
CA ALA A 482 -7.95 -33.01 3.46
C ALA A 482 -7.45 -34.38 3.92
N SER A 483 -6.14 -34.68 3.81
CA SER A 483 -5.60 -35.99 4.23
C SER A 483 -5.84 -36.28 5.71
N ILE A 484 -5.82 -35.26 6.59
CA ILE A 484 -6.17 -35.39 8.02
C ILE A 484 -7.54 -36.08 8.21
N PHE A 485 -8.49 -35.85 7.29
CA PHE A 485 -9.84 -36.43 7.34
C PHE A 485 -10.03 -37.67 6.47
N THR A 486 -9.13 -37.95 5.52
CA THR A 486 -9.26 -39.08 4.57
C THR A 486 -8.25 -40.20 4.78
N ASP A 487 -7.18 -39.96 5.55
CA ASP A 487 -6.17 -40.95 5.87
C ASP A 487 -6.79 -42.12 6.66
N ASN A 488 -6.20 -43.31 6.54
CA ASN A 488 -6.67 -44.55 7.17
C ASN A 488 -8.18 -44.81 6.96
N GLU A 489 -8.61 -44.73 5.70
CA GLU A 489 -10.01 -44.93 5.26
C GLU A 489 -11.04 -44.00 5.94
N GLY A 490 -10.58 -42.83 6.42
CA GLY A 490 -11.42 -41.84 7.11
C GLY A 490 -11.31 -41.88 8.64
N ALA A 491 -10.48 -42.78 9.21
CA ALA A 491 -10.15 -42.74 10.64
C ALA A 491 -9.17 -41.60 10.98
N GLY A 492 -8.49 -41.01 9.99
CA GLY A 492 -7.51 -39.95 10.16
C GLY A 492 -6.15 -40.46 10.68
N PRO A 493 -5.20 -39.55 10.97
CA PRO A 493 -3.88 -39.92 11.47
C PRO A 493 -3.95 -40.60 12.85
N TYR A 494 -2.86 -41.26 13.25
CA TYR A 494 -2.71 -41.70 14.64
C TYR A 494 -2.61 -40.49 15.56
N TRP A 495 -3.36 -40.50 16.66
CA TRP A 495 -3.33 -39.43 17.65
C TRP A 495 -3.27 -40.00 19.07
N PRO A 496 -2.28 -39.64 19.91
CA PRO A 496 -1.15 -38.74 19.61
C PRO A 496 -0.21 -39.27 18.52
N SER A 497 0.53 -38.40 17.82
CA SER A 497 1.34 -38.78 16.65
C SER A 497 2.51 -39.74 16.92
N GLY A 498 2.78 -40.07 18.20
CA GLY A 498 3.78 -41.06 18.62
C GLY A 498 3.26 -42.49 18.84
N GLN A 499 1.94 -42.76 18.75
CA GLN A 499 1.38 -44.10 18.94
C GLN A 499 0.92 -44.76 17.63
N SER A 500 0.64 -46.07 17.66
CA SER A 500 0.15 -46.85 16.51
C SER A 500 -1.16 -47.61 16.79
N THR A 501 -1.86 -47.30 17.89
CA THR A 501 -3.07 -48.04 18.32
C THR A 501 -4.36 -47.32 17.95
N TYR A 502 -4.54 -46.07 18.37
CA TYR A 502 -5.79 -45.32 18.17
C TYR A 502 -5.61 -44.19 17.16
N HIS A 503 -6.60 -44.03 16.31
CA HIS A 503 -6.67 -42.95 15.34
C HIS A 503 -7.27 -41.68 15.97
N LEU A 504 -7.25 -40.58 15.21
CA LEU A 504 -7.93 -39.34 15.57
C LEU A 504 -9.44 -39.54 15.68
N PHE A 505 -10.04 -40.25 14.71
CA PHE A 505 -11.45 -40.65 14.72
C PHE A 505 -11.55 -42.14 15.08
N ASP A 506 -11.99 -42.42 16.31
CA ASP A 506 -12.03 -43.77 16.88
C ASP A 506 -13.32 -43.98 17.70
N ALA A 507 -13.86 -45.20 17.68
CA ALA A 507 -15.02 -45.57 18.48
C ALA A 507 -14.74 -45.46 19.99
N GLU A 508 -13.51 -45.73 20.45
CA GLU A 508 -13.13 -45.57 21.86
C GLU A 508 -13.14 -44.10 22.31
N ARG A 509 -12.94 -43.16 21.38
CA ARG A 509 -13.01 -41.71 21.62
C ARG A 509 -14.44 -41.16 21.55
N GLY A 510 -15.41 -41.98 21.15
CA GLY A 510 -16.82 -41.57 21.00
C GLY A 510 -17.07 -40.55 19.88
N ASN A 511 -16.11 -40.31 19.00
CA ASN A 511 -16.17 -39.27 17.96
C ASN A 511 -16.46 -39.81 16.54
N VAL A 512 -16.85 -41.09 16.42
CA VAL A 512 -17.26 -41.74 15.16
C VAL A 512 -18.74 -42.11 15.23
N GLY A 513 -19.49 -41.80 14.16
CA GLY A 513 -20.91 -42.14 14.01
C GLY A 513 -21.16 -43.04 12.79
N ALA A 514 -22.11 -43.97 12.91
CA ALA A 514 -22.47 -44.91 11.83
C ALA A 514 -23.69 -44.47 10.98
N MET A 515 -24.30 -43.32 11.28
CA MET A 515 -25.47 -42.81 10.55
C MET A 515 -25.05 -42.02 9.31
N ALA A 516 -25.68 -42.31 8.17
CA ALA A 516 -25.53 -41.49 6.97
C ALA A 516 -26.10 -40.08 7.15
N LEU A 517 -25.54 -39.10 6.42
CA LEU A 517 -25.93 -37.70 6.49
C LEU A 517 -27.43 -37.52 6.20
N SER A 518 -28.14 -37.04 7.22
CA SER A 518 -29.59 -36.84 7.25
C SER A 518 -29.92 -35.81 8.33
N ALA A 519 -31.12 -35.22 8.32
CA ALA A 519 -31.51 -34.23 9.35
C ALA A 519 -31.47 -34.82 10.77
N SER A 520 -31.99 -36.04 10.94
CA SER A 520 -31.95 -36.78 12.21
C SER A 520 -30.54 -37.24 12.60
N GLY A 521 -29.73 -37.67 11.63
CA GLY A 521 -28.32 -37.99 11.86
C GLY A 521 -27.52 -36.78 12.33
N TRP A 522 -27.75 -35.60 11.74
CA TRP A 522 -27.09 -34.36 12.14
C TRP A 522 -27.49 -33.91 13.54
N ASP A 523 -28.77 -34.00 13.93
CA ASP A 523 -29.16 -33.68 15.30
C ASP A 523 -28.55 -34.65 16.31
N ALA A 524 -28.42 -35.94 15.97
CA ALA A 524 -27.69 -36.91 16.78
C ALA A 524 -26.20 -36.54 16.92
N THR A 525 -25.53 -36.07 15.86
CA THR A 525 -24.16 -35.53 15.92
C THR A 525 -24.05 -34.30 16.83
N VAL A 526 -24.99 -33.35 16.73
CA VAL A 526 -25.04 -32.16 17.60
C VAL A 526 -25.22 -32.57 19.07
N GLN A 527 -26.09 -33.54 19.36
CA GLN A 527 -26.28 -34.08 20.70
C GLN A 527 -25.05 -34.85 21.22
N ALA A 528 -24.36 -35.60 20.36
CA ALA A 528 -23.14 -36.31 20.71
C ALA A 528 -22.02 -35.32 21.08
N MET A 529 -21.74 -34.34 20.23
CA MET A 529 -20.73 -33.31 20.48
C MET A 529 -21.00 -32.49 21.76
N PHE A 530 -22.26 -32.14 22.02
CA PHE A 530 -22.66 -31.45 23.26
C PHE A 530 -22.50 -32.32 24.52
N ARG A 531 -22.63 -33.65 24.38
CA ARG A 531 -22.45 -34.63 25.47
C ARG A 531 -21.02 -35.15 25.61
N GLN A 532 -20.14 -34.85 24.66
CA GLN A 532 -18.75 -35.30 24.68
C GLN A 532 -18.08 -34.84 25.97
N THR A 533 -17.40 -35.77 26.63
CA THR A 533 -16.64 -35.49 27.85
C THR A 533 -15.27 -34.96 27.51
N GLU A 534 -14.86 -33.91 28.20
CA GLU A 534 -13.51 -33.38 28.18
C GLU A 534 -12.52 -34.39 28.78
N ALA A 535 -11.33 -34.46 28.21
CA ALA A 535 -10.26 -35.35 28.67
C ALA A 535 -9.77 -34.92 30.06
N GLY A 536 -9.50 -35.89 30.94
CA GLY A 536 -9.12 -35.64 32.34
C GLY A 536 -10.30 -35.36 33.27
N SER A 537 -11.16 -34.38 32.96
CA SER A 537 -12.25 -33.97 33.86
C SER A 537 -13.47 -34.92 33.85
N GLY A 538 -13.73 -35.58 32.72
CA GLY A 538 -14.96 -36.37 32.52
C GLY A 538 -16.25 -35.55 32.47
N LYS A 539 -16.15 -34.21 32.42
CA LYS A 539 -17.29 -33.29 32.37
C LYS A 539 -17.70 -33.03 30.92
N ARG A 540 -18.99 -32.77 30.69
CA ARG A 540 -19.51 -32.49 29.34
C ARG A 540 -19.06 -31.11 28.89
N MET A 541 -18.45 -31.03 27.70
CA MET A 541 -17.97 -29.75 27.16
C MET A 541 -19.11 -28.76 26.82
N GLY A 542 -20.31 -29.25 26.48
CA GLY A 542 -21.45 -28.38 26.13
C GLY A 542 -21.25 -27.56 24.83
N VAL A 543 -20.25 -27.89 24.03
CA VAL A 543 -19.93 -27.20 22.77
C VAL A 543 -20.83 -27.73 21.65
N ARG A 544 -21.19 -26.85 20.71
CA ARG A 544 -21.94 -27.20 19.48
C ARG A 544 -20.99 -27.14 18.27
N PRO A 545 -21.22 -27.93 17.21
CA PRO A 545 -20.44 -27.80 15.98
C PRO A 545 -20.60 -26.39 15.39
N ARG A 546 -19.58 -25.91 14.69
CA ARG A 546 -19.62 -24.64 13.94
C ARG A 546 -19.76 -24.86 12.43
N TRP A 547 -19.11 -25.91 11.92
CA TRP A 547 -18.98 -26.25 10.51
C TRP A 547 -19.37 -27.72 10.28
N LEU A 548 -19.99 -28.01 9.13
CA LEU A 548 -20.23 -29.36 8.63
C LEU A 548 -19.40 -29.58 7.36
N LEU A 549 -18.29 -30.31 7.47
CA LEU A 549 -17.48 -30.68 6.32
C LEU A 549 -18.08 -31.90 5.61
N VAL A 550 -18.26 -31.78 4.30
CA VAL A 550 -18.82 -32.83 3.44
C VAL A 550 -18.11 -32.88 2.08
N PRO A 551 -18.03 -34.06 1.45
CA PRO A 551 -17.58 -34.16 0.06
C PRO A 551 -18.64 -33.59 -0.90
N ILE A 552 -18.23 -33.25 -2.13
CA ILE A 552 -19.05 -32.52 -3.10
C ILE A 552 -20.36 -33.24 -3.46
N GLU A 553 -20.37 -34.57 -3.40
CA GLU A 553 -21.53 -35.43 -3.65
C GLU A 553 -22.63 -35.24 -2.59
N LEU A 554 -22.26 -34.81 -1.38
CA LEU A 554 -23.16 -34.59 -0.24
C LEU A 554 -23.44 -33.11 0.06
N GLU A 555 -22.75 -32.17 -0.61
CA GLU A 555 -22.93 -30.72 -0.42
C GLU A 555 -24.40 -30.31 -0.54
N LYS A 556 -25.09 -30.77 -1.59
CA LYS A 556 -26.54 -30.49 -1.78
C LYS A 556 -27.37 -30.96 -0.59
N THR A 557 -27.08 -32.13 -0.03
CA THR A 557 -27.78 -32.69 1.11
C THR A 557 -27.51 -31.87 2.38
N ALA A 558 -26.24 -31.51 2.63
CA ALA A 558 -25.84 -30.65 3.76
C ALA A 558 -26.50 -29.26 3.68
N LEU A 559 -26.45 -28.60 2.52
CA LEU A 559 -27.11 -27.31 2.28
C LEU A 559 -28.63 -27.41 2.45
N THR A 560 -29.24 -28.54 2.05
CA THR A 560 -30.67 -28.78 2.27
C THR A 560 -30.98 -28.93 3.76
N ILE A 561 -30.17 -29.65 4.55
CA ILE A 561 -30.35 -29.78 6.00
C ILE A 561 -30.15 -28.44 6.74
N LEU A 562 -29.22 -27.60 6.29
CA LEU A 562 -28.76 -26.43 7.05
C LEU A 562 -29.30 -25.08 6.57
N LYS A 563 -29.87 -24.99 5.36
CA LYS A 563 -30.38 -23.74 4.77
C LYS A 563 -31.83 -23.81 4.29
N SER A 564 -32.50 -24.97 4.35
CA SER A 564 -33.93 -25.04 4.06
C SER A 564 -34.76 -24.29 5.11
N ALA A 565 -35.88 -23.69 4.69
CA ALA A 565 -36.84 -23.09 5.63
C ALA A 565 -37.69 -24.16 6.36
N GLY A 566 -38.00 -25.26 5.68
CA GLY A 566 -38.73 -26.41 6.24
C GLY A 566 -37.81 -27.63 6.46
N GLU A 567 -38.10 -28.45 7.46
CA GLU A 567 -37.31 -29.62 7.83
C GLU A 567 -37.35 -30.69 6.72
N PRO A 568 -36.18 -31.09 6.14
CA PRO A 568 -36.15 -31.97 4.99
C PRO A 568 -36.71 -33.37 5.28
N GLY A 569 -37.65 -33.82 4.46
CA GLY A 569 -38.29 -35.13 4.58
C GLY A 569 -39.59 -35.14 5.40
N THR A 570 -39.98 -34.00 5.99
CA THR A 570 -41.32 -33.86 6.62
C THR A 570 -42.38 -33.56 5.57
N GLY A 571 -43.57 -34.14 5.73
CA GLY A 571 -44.72 -33.90 4.83
C GLY A 571 -45.46 -32.58 5.10
N ASN A 572 -45.19 -31.94 6.24
CA ASN A 572 -45.98 -30.81 6.75
C ASN A 572 -45.29 -29.44 6.56
N ASN A 573 -44.07 -29.40 5.99
CA ASN A 573 -43.21 -28.21 5.96
C ASN A 573 -42.93 -27.64 7.37
N ASP A 574 -42.65 -28.53 8.34
CA ASP A 574 -42.31 -28.13 9.71
C ASP A 574 -41.08 -27.20 9.71
N ALA A 575 -41.05 -26.17 10.56
CA ALA A 575 -40.00 -25.15 10.49
C ALA A 575 -38.61 -25.70 10.87
N ASN A 576 -37.60 -25.48 10.02
CA ASN A 576 -36.24 -25.96 10.29
C ASN A 576 -35.57 -25.16 11.41
N VAL A 577 -35.61 -25.68 12.63
CA VAL A 577 -35.01 -25.08 13.83
C VAL A 577 -33.47 -25.02 13.81
N ARG A 578 -32.81 -25.61 12.80
CA ARG A 578 -31.35 -25.57 12.61
C ARG A 578 -30.92 -24.66 11.44
N ALA A 579 -31.87 -24.08 10.71
CA ALA A 579 -31.58 -23.23 9.55
C ALA A 579 -30.63 -22.07 9.91
N GLY A 580 -29.55 -21.91 9.14
CA GLY A 580 -28.57 -20.83 9.31
C GLY A 580 -27.75 -20.88 10.62
N THR A 581 -27.92 -21.91 11.46
CA THR A 581 -27.20 -22.01 12.75
C THR A 581 -25.74 -22.47 12.59
N PHE A 582 -25.43 -23.14 11.48
CA PHE A 582 -24.14 -23.78 11.22
C PHE A 582 -23.64 -23.44 9.82
N GLY A 583 -22.33 -23.37 9.64
CA GLY A 583 -21.70 -23.26 8.32
C GLY A 583 -21.56 -24.61 7.63
N VAL A 584 -21.46 -24.57 6.29
CA VAL A 584 -21.08 -25.66 5.38
C VAL A 584 -19.89 -25.17 4.59
#